data_AF-A0A931XZW5-F1
#
_entry.id   AF-A0A931XZW5-F1
#
_cell.length_a   1.000
_cell.length_b   1.000
_cell.length_c   1.000
_cell.angle_alpha   90.00
_cell.angle_beta   90.00
_cell.angle_gamma   90.00
#
_symmetry.space_group_name_H-M   'P 1'
#
loop_
_entity.id
_entity.type
_entity.pdbx_description
1 polymer ?
#
loop_
_entity_poly.entity_id
_entity_poly.type
_entity_poly.pdbx_seq_one_letter_code
_entity_poly.pdbx_strand_id
1 'polypeptide(L)'
;MRRVVLLLSTVALVACRRDAATNTEAKGAKAATIATGAEPSARPLLPGATCAFPDKIDADVTVRSGCVADVIHDVLIARGATLTLEPGVTLRFQPSAYLEIGHQGSRLVARGTREQPIRLTSAQPSPKPGDWIGLILDDAIGEGTVLEHAIVEYAGRESHGGRAALTAFRAFPPGRVAVRDVIFRNNLVPISNLHEGATFAAFERNVLTANARAMRARLDVLAAIGLGNELGDGVEVVGGTVRGKGTLRKGAYRVIEPIYVNGDGNEVASLTIAKGAELRFASKTWLETGTAGPAELVASGVTFTSAESAPKAGDWVGLIFGDKTRRGVVTDARIEYAGAEEHGGDAAVTFVGTKSWQALDVMFTSVTFRHIRQAHFSSNGDGCSKALDPRRGIGWAGFLEPCR
;
A
#
# COMPACT_ATOMS: atom_id res chain seq x y z
N MET A 1 7.66 53.70 73.90
CA MET A 1 8.85 54.25 73.22
C MET A 1 8.59 54.28 71.71
N ARG A 2 8.87 55.41 71.06
CA ARG A 2 8.81 55.62 69.60
C ARG A 2 10.06 55.04 68.90
N ARG A 3 9.93 54.89 67.56
CA ARG A 3 10.95 54.84 66.46
C ARG A 3 11.18 53.44 65.86
N VAL A 4 10.67 53.10 64.65
CA VAL A 4 10.97 53.57 63.25
C VAL A 4 12.34 53.02 62.81
N VAL A 5 12.49 52.18 61.76
CA VAL A 5 12.74 52.55 60.34
C VAL A 5 13.00 51.31 59.45
N LEU A 6 12.34 51.25 58.27
CA LEU A 6 12.69 50.79 56.88
C LEU A 6 13.34 49.40 56.62
N LEU A 7 13.12 48.68 55.49
CA LEU A 7 13.03 49.14 54.09
C LEU A 7 12.18 48.21 53.18
N LEU A 8 11.55 48.85 52.18
CA LEU A 8 10.80 48.28 51.06
C LEU A 8 11.69 47.51 50.06
N SER A 9 11.08 46.57 49.30
CA SER A 9 11.01 46.73 47.84
C SER A 9 9.93 45.83 47.21
N THR A 10 9.25 46.46 46.25
CA THR A 10 8.04 46.08 45.51
C THR A 10 8.36 45.31 44.23
N VAL A 11 7.55 44.31 43.88
CA VAL A 11 7.30 43.94 42.48
C VAL A 11 5.79 43.82 42.27
N ALA A 12 5.28 44.65 41.36
CA ALA A 12 3.87 44.76 41.01
C ALA A 12 3.45 43.60 40.08
N LEU A 13 2.42 42.82 40.47
CA LEU A 13 1.64 42.05 39.51
C LEU A 13 0.63 43.00 38.86
N VAL A 14 0.88 43.35 37.59
CA VAL A 14 -0.13 43.97 36.74
C VAL A 14 -1.10 42.86 36.30
N ALA A 15 -2.29 42.87 36.91
CA ALA A 15 -3.43 42.12 36.43
C ALA A 15 -3.95 42.77 35.14
N CYS A 16 -3.85 42.07 34.02
CA CYS A 16 -4.53 42.45 32.80
C CYS A 16 -5.79 41.59 32.66
N ARG A 17 -6.94 42.13 33.09
CA ARG A 17 -8.26 41.71 32.60
C ARG A 17 -8.39 42.21 31.16
N ARG A 18 -8.77 41.34 30.23
CA ARG A 18 -9.51 41.69 29.02
C ARG A 18 -10.24 40.46 28.46
N ASP A 19 -11.53 40.49 28.73
CA ASP A 19 -12.65 40.13 27.87
C ASP A 19 -12.73 38.70 27.32
N ALA A 20 -13.57 37.91 28.00
CA ALA A 20 -14.27 36.78 27.42
C ALA A 20 -15.11 37.27 26.23
N ALA A 21 -14.58 37.09 25.01
CA ALA A 21 -15.41 37.08 23.82
C ALA A 21 -16.27 35.81 23.88
N THR A 22 -17.58 36.03 23.99
CA THR A 22 -18.63 35.04 23.95
C THR A 22 -18.50 34.18 22.69
N ASN A 23 -18.32 32.87 22.88
CA ASN A 23 -18.57 31.86 21.86
C ASN A 23 -20.07 31.86 21.55
N THR A 24 -20.46 32.62 20.54
CA THR A 24 -21.80 32.54 19.96
C THR A 24 -21.73 31.63 18.74
N GLU A 25 -22.35 30.46 18.90
CA GLU A 25 -22.93 29.56 17.88
C GLU A 25 -22.37 29.60 16.44
N ALA A 26 -21.75 28.50 16.02
CA ALA A 26 -21.84 28.02 14.64
C ALA A 26 -22.71 26.74 14.60
N LYS A 27 -24.01 26.91 14.82
CA LYS A 27 -25.02 25.94 14.39
C LYS A 27 -25.24 26.13 12.88
N GLY A 28 -24.99 25.08 12.11
CA GLY A 28 -25.51 24.90 10.76
C GLY A 28 -24.75 25.58 9.64
N ALA A 29 -23.55 25.08 9.29
CA ALA A 29 -23.02 25.31 7.95
C ALA A 29 -23.90 24.53 6.96
N LYS A 30 -24.62 25.26 6.09
CA LYS A 30 -25.48 24.68 5.05
C LYS A 30 -24.59 23.97 4.02
N ALA A 31 -24.91 22.72 3.69
CA ALA A 31 -24.21 22.00 2.63
C ALA A 31 -24.24 22.81 1.31
N ALA A 32 -23.07 23.02 0.71
CA ALA A 32 -22.94 23.73 -0.55
C ALA A 32 -23.14 22.76 -1.72
N THR A 33 -23.85 23.20 -2.76
CA THR A 33 -24.05 22.39 -3.96
C THR A 33 -23.48 23.10 -5.17
N ILE A 34 -22.62 22.40 -5.90
CA ILE A 34 -21.97 22.88 -7.11
C ILE A 34 -22.66 22.23 -8.30
N ALA A 35 -23.33 23.04 -9.11
CA ALA A 35 -24.05 22.60 -10.30
C ALA A 35 -23.41 23.16 -11.57
N THR A 36 -23.69 22.52 -12.71
CA THR A 36 -23.39 23.07 -14.02
C THR A 36 -24.02 24.45 -14.17
N GLY A 37 -23.23 25.47 -14.51
CA GLY A 37 -23.69 26.85 -14.60
C GLY A 37 -23.91 27.58 -13.27
N ALA A 38 -23.59 26.97 -12.12
CA ALA A 38 -23.52 27.70 -10.87
C ALA A 38 -22.14 28.39 -10.75
N GLU A 39 -22.13 29.71 -10.58
CA GLU A 39 -20.96 30.47 -10.11
C GLU A 39 -21.00 30.57 -8.58
N PRO A 40 -20.30 29.71 -7.84
CA PRO A 40 -20.06 29.93 -6.42
C PRO A 40 -18.84 30.83 -6.14
N SER A 41 -18.12 31.31 -7.16
CA SER A 41 -16.98 32.22 -7.00
C SER A 41 -16.99 33.33 -8.06
N ALA A 42 -16.59 34.54 -7.68
CA ALA A 42 -16.49 35.71 -8.56
C ALA A 42 -15.36 35.60 -9.61
N ARG A 43 -14.86 34.38 -9.90
CA ARG A 43 -13.74 34.11 -10.78
C ARG A 43 -14.24 33.48 -12.07
N PRO A 44 -13.83 33.98 -13.25
CA PRO A 44 -14.16 33.36 -14.52
C PRO A 44 -13.72 31.90 -14.57
N LEU A 45 -14.58 31.02 -15.10
CA LEU A 45 -14.23 29.63 -15.39
C LEU A 45 -13.11 29.57 -16.43
N LEU A 46 -12.18 28.62 -16.25
CA LEU A 46 -11.15 28.37 -17.26
C LEU A 46 -11.78 27.67 -18.50
N PRO A 47 -11.15 27.75 -19.68
CA PRO A 47 -11.66 27.10 -20.88
C PRO A 47 -11.99 25.62 -20.69
N GLY A 48 -13.22 25.24 -21.03
CA GLY A 48 -13.74 23.88 -20.92
C GLY A 48 -14.27 23.48 -19.54
N ALA A 49 -14.21 24.36 -18.53
CA ALA A 49 -14.93 24.15 -17.27
C ALA A 49 -16.40 24.57 -17.40
N THR A 50 -17.28 23.87 -16.71
CA THR A 50 -18.74 24.09 -16.70
C THR A 50 -19.27 24.53 -15.34
N CYS A 51 -18.42 24.53 -14.32
CA CYS A 51 -18.71 24.80 -12.91
C CYS A 51 -17.42 25.17 -12.19
N ALA A 52 -17.52 25.96 -11.12
CA ALA A 52 -16.35 26.30 -10.30
C ALA A 52 -16.15 25.26 -9.18
N PHE A 53 -14.91 24.84 -8.96
CA PHE A 53 -14.53 24.07 -7.78
C PHE A 53 -14.20 25.03 -6.63
N PRO A 54 -14.54 24.70 -5.36
CA PRO A 54 -14.28 25.60 -4.26
C PRO A 54 -12.79 25.55 -3.88
N ASP A 55 -12.20 26.69 -3.53
CA ASP A 55 -10.82 26.76 -3.04
C ASP A 55 -10.68 26.13 -1.63
N LYS A 56 -11.78 25.89 -0.93
CA LYS A 56 -11.81 25.31 0.41
C LYS A 56 -13.07 24.49 0.63
N ILE A 57 -12.93 23.33 1.29
CA ILE A 57 -14.05 22.46 1.66
C ILE A 57 -14.05 22.29 3.17
N ASP A 58 -14.84 23.11 3.85
CA ASP A 58 -14.83 23.21 5.30
C ASP A 58 -16.24 23.11 5.93
N ALA A 59 -17.18 22.70 5.06
CA ALA A 59 -18.53 22.21 5.26
C ALA A 59 -18.84 21.25 4.10
N ASP A 60 -19.92 20.46 4.20
CA ASP A 60 -20.27 19.48 3.17
C ASP A 60 -20.47 20.14 1.79
N VAL A 61 -19.87 19.54 0.76
CA VAL A 61 -19.94 19.99 -0.63
C VAL A 61 -20.39 18.83 -1.51
N THR A 62 -21.36 19.07 -2.38
CA THR A 62 -21.73 18.12 -3.45
C THR A 62 -21.44 18.73 -4.81
N VAL A 63 -20.63 18.05 -5.61
CA VAL A 63 -20.36 18.36 -7.02
C VAL A 63 -21.29 17.53 -7.88
N ARG A 64 -22.20 18.19 -8.60
CA ARG A 64 -23.26 17.51 -9.34
C ARG A 64 -22.77 16.88 -10.64
N SER A 65 -23.52 15.89 -11.10
CA SER A 65 -23.30 15.19 -12.36
C SER A 65 -23.15 16.16 -13.53
N GLY A 66 -22.25 15.82 -14.47
CA GLY A 66 -21.93 16.64 -15.64
C GLY A 66 -21.01 17.84 -15.38
N CYS A 67 -20.64 18.10 -14.12
CA CYS A 67 -19.70 19.16 -13.77
C CYS A 67 -18.26 18.83 -14.21
N VAL A 68 -17.68 19.70 -15.04
CA VAL A 68 -16.26 19.76 -15.35
C VAL A 68 -15.67 20.97 -14.62
N ALA A 69 -14.83 20.73 -13.61
CA ALA A 69 -14.26 21.80 -12.79
C ALA A 69 -12.74 21.73 -12.76
N ASP A 70 -12.09 22.90 -12.70
CA ASP A 70 -10.64 22.97 -12.47
C ASP A 70 -10.33 23.14 -10.99
N VAL A 71 -9.41 22.29 -10.51
CA VAL A 71 -8.81 22.38 -9.19
C VAL A 71 -7.50 23.15 -9.35
N ILE A 72 -7.54 24.44 -8.99
CA ILE A 72 -6.48 25.40 -9.33
C ILE A 72 -5.36 25.39 -8.28
N HIS A 73 -5.73 25.20 -7.02
CA HIS A 73 -4.83 25.15 -5.87
C HIS A 73 -4.96 23.83 -5.15
N ASP A 74 -4.19 23.65 -4.10
CA ASP A 74 -4.44 22.60 -3.12
C ASP A 74 -5.79 22.78 -2.44
N VAL A 75 -6.54 21.69 -2.33
CA VAL A 75 -7.84 21.70 -1.66
C VAL A 75 -7.84 20.69 -0.53
N LEU A 76 -8.06 21.23 0.67
CA LEU A 76 -8.24 20.47 1.88
C LEU A 76 -9.72 20.23 2.16
N ILE A 77 -10.10 18.97 2.36
CA ILE A 77 -11.38 18.63 2.98
C ILE A 77 -11.17 18.69 4.49
N ALA A 78 -11.63 19.76 5.13
CA ALA A 78 -11.36 20.08 6.53
C ALA A 78 -12.60 19.96 7.42
N ARG A 79 -12.39 20.00 8.74
CA ARG A 79 -13.45 20.12 9.76
C ARG A 79 -14.53 19.05 9.67
N GLY A 80 -14.13 17.82 9.33
CA GLY A 80 -15.08 16.70 9.22
C GLY A 80 -16.03 16.81 8.02
N ALA A 81 -15.78 17.73 7.08
CA ALA A 81 -16.62 17.91 5.91
C ALA A 81 -16.60 16.68 5.00
N THR A 82 -17.69 16.50 4.25
CA THR A 82 -17.83 15.52 3.18
C THR A 82 -17.78 16.21 1.83
N LEU A 83 -16.81 15.83 0.98
CA LEU A 83 -16.89 16.12 -0.46
C LEU A 83 -17.59 14.95 -1.15
N THR A 84 -18.73 15.22 -1.76
CA THR A 84 -19.46 14.25 -2.60
C THR A 84 -19.26 14.60 -4.06
N LEU A 85 -18.81 13.63 -4.86
CA LEU A 85 -18.74 13.72 -6.31
C LEU A 85 -19.79 12.78 -6.91
N GLU A 86 -20.78 13.34 -7.60
CA GLU A 86 -21.79 12.56 -8.31
C GLU A 86 -21.22 11.88 -9.57
N PRO A 87 -21.90 10.84 -10.14
CA PRO A 87 -21.48 10.21 -11.39
C PRO A 87 -21.27 11.21 -12.53
N GLY A 88 -20.22 10.99 -13.32
CA GLY A 88 -19.87 11.82 -14.48
C GLY A 88 -19.14 13.14 -14.16
N VAL A 89 -18.82 13.42 -12.90
CA VAL A 89 -17.97 14.57 -12.54
C VAL A 89 -16.56 14.41 -13.11
N THR A 90 -16.02 15.50 -13.69
CA THR A 90 -14.62 15.60 -14.10
C THR A 90 -13.92 16.70 -13.32
N LEU A 91 -12.89 16.36 -12.56
CA LEU A 91 -11.99 17.31 -11.91
C LEU A 91 -10.65 17.35 -12.67
N ARG A 92 -10.26 18.55 -13.09
CA ARG A 92 -9.01 18.83 -13.81
C ARG A 92 -8.04 19.58 -12.91
N PHE A 93 -6.92 18.97 -12.55
CA PHE A 93 -5.97 19.52 -11.60
C PHE A 93 -4.86 20.31 -12.30
N GLN A 94 -4.58 21.52 -11.81
CA GLN A 94 -3.40 22.29 -12.23
C GLN A 94 -2.10 21.66 -11.68
N PRO A 95 -0.91 22.00 -12.21
CA PRO A 95 0.32 21.24 -11.94
C PRO A 95 0.78 21.12 -10.48
N SER A 96 0.29 21.99 -9.61
CA SER A 96 0.60 21.98 -8.17
C SER A 96 -0.61 21.64 -7.30
N ALA A 97 -1.74 21.28 -7.90
CA ALA A 97 -2.96 20.98 -7.17
C ALA A 97 -2.96 19.53 -6.63
N TYR A 98 -3.52 19.36 -5.45
CA TYR A 98 -3.87 18.09 -4.85
C TYR A 98 -5.22 18.21 -4.14
N LEU A 99 -5.84 17.06 -3.86
CA LEU A 99 -6.98 16.96 -2.97
C LEU A 99 -6.55 16.16 -1.74
N GLU A 100 -6.60 16.78 -0.57
CA GLU A 100 -6.24 16.16 0.69
C GLU A 100 -7.49 15.82 1.51
N ILE A 101 -7.53 14.58 1.99
CA ILE A 101 -8.64 13.97 2.73
C ILE A 101 -8.07 13.48 4.06
N GLY A 102 -8.81 13.67 5.15
CA GLY A 102 -8.43 13.14 6.45
C GLY A 102 -8.07 14.20 7.48
N HIS A 103 -8.81 15.31 7.52
CA HIS A 103 -8.68 16.35 8.52
C HIS A 103 -9.94 16.39 9.39
N GLN A 104 -9.79 15.98 10.66
CA GLN A 104 -10.86 15.97 11.66
C GLN A 104 -12.05 15.08 11.26
N GLY A 105 -11.80 13.91 10.67
CA GLY A 105 -12.84 12.97 10.23
C GLY A 105 -13.46 13.34 8.88
N SER A 106 -12.79 14.16 8.08
CA SER A 106 -13.27 14.49 6.75
C SER A 106 -13.20 13.30 5.80
N ARG A 107 -14.04 13.31 4.77
CA ARG A 107 -14.16 12.17 3.85
C ARG A 107 -14.48 12.60 2.42
N LEU A 108 -14.08 11.73 1.49
CA LEU A 108 -14.46 11.80 0.09
C LEU A 108 -15.50 10.72 -0.22
N VAL A 109 -16.62 11.10 -0.83
CA VAL A 109 -17.62 10.18 -1.38
C VAL A 109 -17.65 10.37 -2.89
N ALA A 110 -16.82 9.61 -3.60
CA ALA A 110 -16.79 9.59 -5.06
C ALA A 110 -17.30 8.25 -5.56
N ARG A 111 -18.58 8.21 -5.96
CA ARG A 111 -19.23 7.00 -6.50
C ARG A 111 -19.74 7.26 -7.91
N GLY A 112 -18.90 6.96 -8.89
CA GLY A 112 -19.29 6.96 -10.28
C GLY A 112 -20.15 5.76 -10.64
N THR A 113 -20.39 5.59 -11.93
CA THR A 113 -20.97 4.36 -12.49
C THR A 113 -20.09 3.88 -13.64
N ARG A 114 -20.33 2.66 -14.13
CA ARG A 114 -19.62 2.16 -15.32
C ARG A 114 -19.88 3.05 -16.55
N GLU A 115 -21.10 3.55 -16.70
CA GLU A 115 -21.53 4.39 -17.81
C GLU A 115 -21.09 5.85 -17.64
N GLN A 116 -21.01 6.32 -16.39
CA GLN A 116 -20.61 7.68 -16.03
C GLN A 116 -19.55 7.65 -14.93
N PRO A 117 -18.30 7.26 -15.26
CA PRO A 117 -17.24 7.24 -14.28
C PRO A 117 -16.86 8.66 -13.86
N ILE A 118 -16.38 8.80 -12.62
CA ILE A 118 -15.77 10.04 -12.16
C ILE A 118 -14.36 10.12 -12.74
N ARG A 119 -13.97 11.28 -13.28
CA ARG A 119 -12.65 11.48 -13.88
C ARG A 119 -11.82 12.49 -13.11
N LEU A 120 -10.64 12.08 -12.65
CA LEU A 120 -9.66 12.93 -11.98
C LEU A 120 -8.41 12.99 -12.85
N THR A 121 -8.11 14.15 -13.44
CA THR A 121 -7.12 14.26 -14.53
C THR A 121 -6.35 15.58 -14.48
N SER A 122 -5.28 15.70 -15.27
CA SER A 122 -4.57 16.97 -15.49
C SER A 122 -5.42 18.00 -16.24
N ALA A 123 -5.25 19.28 -15.89
CA ALA A 123 -5.76 20.44 -16.63
C ALA A 123 -4.83 20.92 -17.76
N GLN A 124 -3.66 20.29 -17.94
CA GLN A 124 -2.70 20.69 -18.98
C GLN A 124 -3.23 20.37 -20.39
N PRO A 125 -2.91 21.21 -21.40
CA PRO A 125 -3.34 20.95 -22.78
C PRO A 125 -2.68 19.71 -23.39
N SER A 126 -1.52 19.30 -22.88
CA SER A 126 -0.84 18.05 -23.24
C SER A 126 -0.51 17.29 -21.96
N PRO A 127 -1.44 16.46 -21.45
CA PRO A 127 -1.28 15.79 -20.17
C PRO A 127 -0.09 14.84 -20.12
N LYS A 128 0.68 14.88 -19.03
CA LYS A 128 1.83 14.00 -18.77
C LYS A 128 1.75 13.38 -17.38
N PRO A 129 2.31 12.17 -17.18
CA PRO A 129 2.43 11.58 -15.84
C PRO A 129 3.10 12.55 -14.86
N GLY A 130 2.49 12.75 -13.68
CA GLY A 130 3.00 13.68 -12.68
C GLY A 130 2.73 15.16 -12.99
N ASP A 131 1.73 15.47 -13.81
CA ASP A 131 1.30 16.85 -14.01
C ASP A 131 0.85 17.45 -12.68
N TRP A 132 -0.05 16.76 -11.96
CA TRP A 132 -0.56 17.15 -10.66
C TRP A 132 -0.13 16.20 -9.54
N ILE A 133 -0.28 16.61 -8.29
CA ILE A 133 0.31 15.92 -7.13
C ILE A 133 -0.41 14.60 -6.86
N GLY A 134 -1.73 14.63 -6.71
CA GLY A 134 -2.54 13.42 -6.48
C GLY A 134 -3.61 13.61 -5.42
N LEU A 135 -4.23 12.49 -5.04
CA LEU A 135 -5.08 12.38 -3.87
C LEU A 135 -4.22 12.01 -2.67
N ILE A 136 -4.33 12.79 -1.60
CA ILE A 136 -3.56 12.60 -0.37
C ILE A 136 -4.53 12.17 0.73
N LEU A 137 -4.24 11.01 1.32
CA LEU A 137 -4.96 10.43 2.45
C LEU A 137 -4.13 10.66 3.72
N ASP A 138 -4.67 11.46 4.63
CA ASP A 138 -4.06 11.78 5.92
C ASP A 138 -4.56 10.85 7.05
N ASP A 139 -4.17 11.08 8.31
CA ASP A 139 -4.43 10.20 9.44
C ASP A 139 -5.90 10.24 9.94
N ALA A 140 -6.54 11.41 9.93
CA ALA A 140 -7.89 11.60 10.48
C ALA A 140 -9.00 11.43 9.43
N ILE A 141 -8.98 10.33 8.68
CA ILE A 141 -9.98 9.98 7.67
C ILE A 141 -11.30 9.55 8.29
N GLY A 142 -12.38 10.18 7.82
CA GLY A 142 -13.75 9.84 8.17
C GLY A 142 -14.22 8.51 7.59
N GLU A 143 -15.12 7.86 8.33
CA GLU A 143 -15.80 6.65 7.88
C GLU A 143 -16.56 6.86 6.58
N GLY A 144 -16.49 5.87 5.69
CA GLY A 144 -17.19 5.87 4.42
C GLY A 144 -16.45 6.60 3.31
N THR A 145 -15.16 6.91 3.48
CA THR A 145 -14.32 7.41 2.39
C THR A 145 -14.26 6.38 1.26
N VAL A 146 -14.63 6.78 0.05
CA VAL A 146 -14.78 5.88 -1.08
C VAL A 146 -14.39 6.57 -2.39
N LEU A 147 -13.67 5.80 -3.21
CA LEU A 147 -13.45 6.05 -4.63
C LEU A 147 -13.92 4.82 -5.39
N GLU A 148 -15.02 4.97 -6.13
CA GLU A 148 -15.69 3.87 -6.83
C GLU A 148 -16.07 4.29 -8.25
N HIS A 149 -15.83 3.41 -9.23
CA HIS A 149 -16.05 3.70 -10.66
C HIS A 149 -15.42 5.03 -11.10
N ALA A 150 -14.11 5.15 -10.84
CA ALA A 150 -13.35 6.35 -11.15
C ALA A 150 -12.18 6.06 -12.08
N ILE A 151 -11.71 7.09 -12.78
CA ILE A 151 -10.50 7.06 -13.59
C ILE A 151 -9.58 8.15 -13.07
N VAL A 152 -8.36 7.77 -12.64
CA VAL A 152 -7.34 8.68 -12.14
C VAL A 152 -6.15 8.69 -13.10
N GLU A 153 -5.85 9.86 -13.66
CA GLU A 153 -4.88 10.02 -14.74
C GLU A 153 -3.89 11.16 -14.50
N TYR A 154 -2.67 10.99 -15.02
CA TYR A 154 -1.64 12.04 -15.11
C TYR A 154 -1.19 12.62 -13.76
N ALA A 155 -1.43 11.89 -12.67
CA ALA A 155 -1.09 12.29 -11.30
C ALA A 155 0.28 11.78 -10.85
N GLY A 156 0.64 12.10 -9.61
CA GLY A 156 1.76 11.49 -8.89
C GLY A 156 3.04 12.32 -8.84
N ARG A 157 2.95 13.65 -8.98
CA ARG A 157 4.10 14.54 -8.72
C ARG A 157 4.55 14.39 -7.27
N GLU A 158 5.85 14.21 -7.05
CA GLU A 158 6.42 14.24 -5.71
C GLU A 158 6.48 15.68 -5.17
N SER A 159 5.55 16.02 -4.28
CA SER A 159 5.46 17.34 -3.64
C SER A 159 4.41 17.31 -2.51
N HIS A 160 4.58 18.14 -1.46
CA HIS A 160 3.62 18.27 -0.35
C HIS A 160 3.17 16.92 0.26
N GLY A 161 4.07 15.94 0.33
CA GLY A 161 3.77 14.59 0.82
C GLY A 161 3.11 13.65 -0.20
N GLY A 162 2.54 14.18 -1.29
CA GLY A 162 2.05 13.40 -2.42
C GLY A 162 3.20 12.81 -3.23
N ARG A 163 3.05 11.55 -3.65
CA ARG A 163 4.06 10.76 -4.39
C ARG A 163 3.47 9.82 -5.44
N ALA A 164 2.14 9.79 -5.54
CA ALA A 164 1.38 8.93 -6.42
C ALA A 164 -0.02 9.51 -6.65
N ALA A 165 -0.75 8.95 -7.60
CA ALA A 165 -2.14 9.31 -7.87
C ALA A 165 -3.03 9.16 -6.62
N LEU A 166 -2.78 8.13 -5.81
CA LEU A 166 -3.29 8.01 -4.45
C LEU A 166 -2.13 7.77 -3.48
N THR A 167 -1.96 8.65 -2.51
CA THR A 167 -0.90 8.58 -1.51
C THR A 167 -1.51 8.41 -0.12
N ALA A 168 -1.21 7.30 0.56
CA ALA A 168 -1.46 7.17 2.00
C ALA A 168 -0.35 7.89 2.76
N PHE A 169 -0.51 9.19 3.02
CA PHE A 169 0.55 10.03 3.58
C PHE A 169 0.85 9.68 5.04
N ARG A 170 -0.19 9.42 5.83
CA ARG A 170 -0.08 8.92 7.20
C ARG A 170 -0.95 7.69 7.40
N ALA A 171 -0.63 6.92 8.44
CA ALA A 171 -1.45 5.80 8.86
C ALA A 171 -2.82 6.30 9.33
N PHE A 172 -3.88 5.72 8.80
CA PHE A 172 -5.26 5.96 9.21
C PHE A 172 -5.86 4.67 9.78
N PRO A 173 -6.94 4.76 10.58
CA PRO A 173 -7.59 3.58 11.14
C PRO A 173 -7.94 2.54 10.05
N PRO A 174 -7.77 1.23 10.30
CA PRO A 174 -8.16 0.18 9.38
C PRO A 174 -9.61 0.31 8.91
N GLY A 175 -9.86 -0.02 7.65
CA GLY A 175 -11.24 -0.14 7.15
C GLY A 175 -11.94 1.19 6.85
N ARG A 176 -11.21 2.30 6.74
CA ARG A 176 -11.78 3.63 6.48
C ARG A 176 -11.98 3.96 4.99
N VAL A 177 -11.09 3.45 4.14
CA VAL A 177 -11.02 3.81 2.71
C VAL A 177 -11.37 2.63 1.83
N ALA A 178 -12.34 2.79 0.93
CA ALA A 178 -12.65 1.82 -0.10
C ALA A 178 -12.26 2.32 -1.49
N VAL A 179 -11.55 1.49 -2.25
CA VAL A 179 -11.17 1.73 -3.65
C VAL A 179 -11.67 0.57 -4.48
N ARG A 180 -12.69 0.82 -5.31
CA ARG A 180 -13.40 -0.21 -6.07
C ARG A 180 -13.58 0.18 -7.52
N ASP A 181 -13.34 -0.74 -8.45
CA ASP A 181 -13.65 -0.50 -9.86
C ASP A 181 -12.98 0.79 -10.39
N VAL A 182 -11.77 1.10 -9.88
CA VAL A 182 -10.99 2.29 -10.25
C VAL A 182 -9.92 1.93 -11.26
N ILE A 183 -9.77 2.78 -12.28
CA ILE A 183 -8.69 2.70 -13.26
C ILE A 183 -7.64 3.76 -12.92
N PHE A 184 -6.45 3.32 -12.53
CA PHE A 184 -5.27 4.16 -12.42
C PHE A 184 -4.42 3.99 -13.68
N ARG A 185 -4.34 5.03 -14.52
CA ARG A 185 -3.56 4.97 -15.77
C ARG A 185 -2.82 6.26 -16.08
N ASN A 186 -1.70 6.14 -16.79
CA ASN A 186 -0.87 7.29 -17.19
C ASN A 186 -0.40 8.16 -16.01
N ASN A 187 -0.33 7.61 -14.79
CA ASN A 187 0.21 8.32 -13.63
C ASN A 187 1.72 8.07 -13.52
N LEU A 188 2.43 8.92 -12.77
CA LEU A 188 3.85 8.69 -12.48
C LEU A 188 4.01 7.45 -11.60
N VAL A 189 3.18 7.35 -10.56
CA VAL A 189 3.00 6.18 -9.68
C VAL A 189 1.49 6.10 -9.40
N PRO A 190 0.84 4.92 -9.50
CA PRO A 190 -0.59 4.80 -9.26
C PRO A 190 -0.92 4.95 -7.77
N ILE A 191 -0.23 4.19 -6.91
CA ILE A 191 -0.47 4.19 -5.46
C ILE A 191 0.86 4.06 -4.71
N SER A 192 1.00 4.82 -3.62
CA SER A 192 2.20 4.79 -2.77
C SER A 192 1.89 4.87 -1.27
N ASN A 193 2.94 4.60 -0.48
CA ASN A 193 2.99 4.77 0.98
C ASN A 193 2.07 3.85 1.81
N LEU A 194 1.88 2.62 1.36
CA LEU A 194 1.13 1.60 2.09
C LEU A 194 2.01 0.90 3.17
N HIS A 195 2.66 1.65 4.05
CA HIS A 195 3.76 1.15 4.91
C HIS A 195 3.46 0.88 6.39
N GLU A 196 2.44 1.47 7.03
CA GLU A 196 2.28 1.34 8.50
C GLU A 196 0.81 1.28 8.96
N GLY A 197 0.05 0.26 8.54
CA GLY A 197 -1.28 -0.03 9.10
C GLY A 197 -2.48 0.63 8.40
N ALA A 198 -2.23 1.50 7.41
CA ALA A 198 -3.23 1.96 6.47
C ALA A 198 -3.73 0.77 5.62
N THR A 199 -4.82 0.13 6.05
CA THR A 199 -5.48 -0.95 5.33
C THR A 199 -6.78 -0.45 4.73
N PHE A 200 -7.02 -0.84 3.47
CA PHE A 200 -8.27 -0.52 2.81
C PHE A 200 -9.42 -1.31 3.41
N ALA A 201 -10.58 -0.66 3.56
CA ALA A 201 -11.86 -1.34 3.79
C ALA A 201 -12.17 -2.29 2.63
N ALA A 202 -11.82 -1.87 1.42
CA ALA A 202 -11.81 -2.70 0.24
C ALA A 202 -10.83 -2.12 -0.77
N PHE A 203 -10.08 -3.00 -1.42
CA PHE A 203 -9.29 -2.70 -2.59
C PHE A 203 -9.55 -3.80 -3.61
N GLU A 204 -10.52 -3.61 -4.49
CA GLU A 204 -11.04 -4.69 -5.35
C GLU A 204 -11.44 -4.18 -6.74
N ARG A 205 -11.33 -5.06 -7.74
CA ARG A 205 -11.69 -4.78 -9.15
C ARG A 205 -11.02 -3.53 -9.73
N ASN A 206 -9.85 -3.15 -9.22
CA ASN A 206 -9.10 -2.00 -9.71
C ASN A 206 -8.16 -2.41 -10.85
N VAL A 207 -7.89 -1.50 -11.78
CA VAL A 207 -6.97 -1.69 -12.90
C VAL A 207 -5.83 -0.68 -12.79
N LEU A 208 -4.61 -1.18 -12.64
CA LEU A 208 -3.39 -0.37 -12.63
C LEU A 208 -2.64 -0.68 -13.94
N THR A 209 -2.68 0.25 -14.89
CA THR A 209 -2.13 0.05 -16.23
C THR A 209 -1.52 1.31 -16.81
N ALA A 210 -0.45 1.16 -17.59
CA ALA A 210 0.21 2.27 -18.30
C ALA A 210 0.66 3.40 -17.35
N ASN A 211 0.97 3.09 -16.10
CA ASN A 211 1.64 4.02 -15.21
C ASN A 211 3.16 3.97 -15.46
N ALA A 212 3.85 5.09 -15.28
CA ALA A 212 5.28 5.17 -15.52
C ALA A 212 6.10 4.30 -14.55
N ARG A 213 5.54 4.02 -13.37
CA ARG A 213 6.12 3.14 -12.34
C ARG A 213 5.03 2.30 -11.68
N ALA A 214 5.44 1.15 -11.17
CA ALA A 214 4.59 0.23 -10.42
C ALA A 214 4.10 0.82 -9.08
N MET A 215 3.01 0.27 -8.57
CA MET A 215 2.55 0.52 -7.18
C MET A 215 3.64 0.08 -6.19
N ARG A 216 3.82 0.83 -5.10
CA ARG A 216 4.73 0.43 -4.00
C ARG A 216 3.91 0.07 -2.76
N ALA A 217 4.04 -1.16 -2.26
CA ALA A 217 3.25 -1.66 -1.15
C ALA A 217 3.98 -2.71 -0.31
N ARG A 218 3.61 -2.85 0.96
CA ARG A 218 4.07 -3.97 1.80
C ARG A 218 3.36 -5.27 1.45
N LEU A 219 4.01 -6.39 1.76
CA LEU A 219 3.44 -7.72 1.58
C LEU A 219 2.10 -7.88 2.31
N ASP A 220 1.99 -7.44 3.57
CA ASP A 220 0.77 -7.59 4.36
C ASP A 220 -0.43 -6.85 3.77
N VAL A 221 -0.20 -5.67 3.19
CA VAL A 221 -1.24 -4.92 2.48
C VAL A 221 -1.65 -5.65 1.20
N LEU A 222 -0.69 -6.11 0.41
CA LEU A 222 -0.94 -6.84 -0.84
C LEU A 222 -1.66 -8.17 -0.60
N ALA A 223 -1.36 -8.84 0.50
CA ALA A 223 -1.99 -10.11 0.85
C ALA A 223 -3.45 -9.93 1.32
N ALA A 224 -3.84 -8.70 1.69
CA ALA A 224 -5.18 -8.37 2.17
C ALA A 224 -6.10 -7.77 1.08
N ILE A 225 -5.60 -7.43 -0.11
CA ILE A 225 -6.45 -6.82 -1.15
C ILE A 225 -7.51 -7.79 -1.68
N GLY A 226 -8.66 -7.23 -2.05
CA GLY A 226 -9.81 -7.95 -2.57
C GLY A 226 -9.59 -8.57 -3.95
N LEU A 227 -10.65 -9.18 -4.48
CA LEU A 227 -10.63 -9.90 -5.75
C LEU A 227 -10.71 -8.94 -6.95
N GLY A 228 -10.36 -9.46 -8.13
CA GLY A 228 -10.55 -8.76 -9.41
C GLY A 228 -9.56 -7.63 -9.71
N ASN A 229 -8.56 -7.37 -8.86
CA ASN A 229 -7.54 -6.38 -9.18
C ASN A 229 -6.64 -6.85 -10.33
N GLU A 230 -6.42 -5.97 -11.30
CA GLU A 230 -5.50 -6.13 -12.42
C GLU A 230 -4.27 -5.24 -12.19
N LEU A 231 -3.20 -5.84 -11.65
CA LEU A 231 -1.94 -5.16 -11.34
C LEU A 231 -1.00 -5.20 -12.57
N GLY A 232 -1.46 -4.63 -13.68
CA GLY A 232 -0.81 -4.73 -15.00
C GLY A 232 0.60 -4.15 -15.06
N ASP A 233 0.86 -3.08 -14.30
CA ASP A 233 2.19 -2.44 -14.21
C ASP A 233 3.15 -3.16 -13.23
N GLY A 234 2.68 -4.24 -12.59
CA GLY A 234 3.38 -4.91 -11.50
C GLY A 234 3.36 -4.13 -10.18
N VAL A 235 4.11 -4.63 -9.20
CA VAL A 235 4.20 -4.06 -7.85
C VAL A 235 5.64 -4.08 -7.36
N GLU A 236 6.13 -2.99 -6.77
CA GLU A 236 7.33 -3.02 -5.92
C GLU A 236 6.93 -3.35 -4.47
N VAL A 237 7.41 -4.48 -3.96
CA VAL A 237 7.15 -4.95 -2.60
C VAL A 237 8.25 -4.46 -1.68
N VAL A 238 7.91 -3.50 -0.81
CA VAL A 238 8.81 -2.85 0.18
C VAL A 238 8.85 -3.63 1.50
N GLY A 239 9.04 -4.94 1.40
CA GLY A 239 9.09 -5.83 2.55
C GLY A 239 7.72 -6.04 3.21
N GLY A 240 7.74 -6.47 4.46
CA GLY A 240 6.55 -6.60 5.31
C GLY A 240 6.29 -8.02 5.81
N THR A 241 5.36 -8.14 6.75
CA THR A 241 5.12 -9.37 7.51
C THR A 241 3.64 -9.70 7.52
N VAL A 242 3.27 -10.82 6.91
CA VAL A 242 1.93 -11.40 7.05
C VAL A 242 1.82 -12.04 8.42
N ARG A 243 0.92 -11.50 9.24
CA ARG A 243 0.65 -11.97 10.61
C ARG A 243 -0.63 -12.79 10.75
N GLY A 244 -1.61 -12.51 9.90
CA GLY A 244 -2.85 -13.26 9.79
C GLY A 244 -2.89 -14.12 8.52
N LYS A 245 -4.07 -14.22 7.91
CA LYS A 245 -4.26 -14.90 6.63
C LYS A 245 -4.20 -13.90 5.49
N GLY A 246 -3.51 -14.27 4.41
CA GLY A 246 -3.40 -13.42 3.24
C GLY A 246 -3.17 -14.21 1.95
N THR A 247 -3.45 -13.58 0.82
CA THR A 247 -3.26 -14.17 -0.50
C THR A 247 -2.60 -13.19 -1.47
N LEU A 248 -1.42 -13.54 -1.98
CA LEU A 248 -0.90 -12.92 -3.19
C LEU A 248 -1.57 -13.55 -4.40
N ARG A 249 -2.04 -12.68 -5.30
CA ARG A 249 -2.81 -13.08 -6.49
C ARG A 249 -1.87 -13.16 -7.70
N LYS A 250 -2.42 -13.47 -8.87
CA LYS A 250 -1.70 -13.39 -10.13
C LYS A 250 -1.18 -11.96 -10.34
N GLY A 251 0.08 -11.81 -10.67
CA GLY A 251 0.73 -10.51 -10.87
C GLY A 251 2.26 -10.63 -10.83
N ALA A 252 2.93 -9.56 -11.23
CA ALA A 252 4.38 -9.43 -11.14
C ALA A 252 4.74 -8.60 -9.89
N TYR A 253 5.49 -9.21 -8.97
CA TYR A 253 5.88 -8.63 -7.69
C TYR A 253 7.41 -8.51 -7.63
N ARG A 254 7.93 -7.30 -7.68
CA ARG A 254 9.36 -7.00 -7.49
C ARG A 254 9.64 -6.76 -6.02
N VAL A 255 10.13 -7.78 -5.32
CA VAL A 255 10.51 -7.75 -3.91
C VAL A 255 11.85 -7.04 -3.77
N ILE A 256 11.86 -5.88 -3.10
CA ILE A 256 13.05 -5.05 -2.94
C ILE A 256 13.57 -4.99 -1.50
N GLU A 257 12.76 -5.47 -0.56
CA GLU A 257 13.13 -5.69 0.83
C GLU A 257 12.59 -7.07 1.27
N PRO A 258 13.22 -7.72 2.26
CA PRO A 258 12.80 -9.05 2.71
C PRO A 258 11.34 -9.10 3.17
N ILE A 259 10.68 -10.22 2.89
CA ILE A 259 9.27 -10.44 3.23
C ILE A 259 9.10 -11.65 4.14
N TYR A 260 8.12 -11.58 5.03
CA TYR A 260 7.99 -12.51 6.13
C TYR A 260 6.54 -13.03 6.27
N VAL A 261 6.42 -14.26 6.75
CA VAL A 261 5.16 -14.86 7.21
C VAL A 261 5.39 -15.39 8.62
N ASN A 262 4.86 -14.69 9.61
CA ASN A 262 5.10 -14.96 11.03
C ASN A 262 3.87 -14.53 11.82
N GLY A 263 3.19 -15.49 12.45
CA GLY A 263 2.04 -15.18 13.30
C GLY A 263 2.45 -14.57 14.63
N ASP A 264 1.51 -13.87 15.28
CA ASP A 264 1.75 -13.27 16.60
C ASP A 264 1.38 -14.26 17.71
N GLY A 265 2.30 -14.47 18.65
CA GLY A 265 2.10 -15.39 19.77
C GLY A 265 1.81 -16.82 19.29
N ASN A 266 0.60 -17.31 19.58
CA ASN A 266 0.14 -18.64 19.18
C ASN A 266 -0.71 -18.64 17.90
N GLU A 267 -1.01 -17.46 17.33
CA GLU A 267 -1.75 -17.38 16.08
C GLU A 267 -0.88 -17.84 14.91
N VAL A 268 -1.49 -18.57 13.98
CA VAL A 268 -0.80 -19.07 12.79
C VAL A 268 -1.02 -18.10 11.64
N ALA A 269 0.05 -17.45 11.19
CA ALA A 269 0.04 -16.68 9.94
C ALA A 269 -0.03 -17.64 8.75
N SER A 270 -0.74 -17.26 7.69
CA SER A 270 -0.82 -18.07 6.48
C SER A 270 -0.75 -17.19 5.24
N LEU A 271 0.22 -17.45 4.38
CA LEU A 271 0.34 -16.82 3.07
C LEU A 271 0.05 -17.84 1.97
N THR A 272 -0.98 -17.57 1.18
CA THR A 272 -1.21 -18.27 -0.09
C THR A 272 -0.67 -17.44 -1.24
N ILE A 273 0.13 -18.02 -2.13
CA ILE A 273 0.59 -17.38 -3.37
C ILE A 273 -0.06 -18.14 -4.53
N ALA A 274 -1.00 -17.48 -5.19
CA ALA A 274 -1.83 -18.08 -6.21
C ALA A 274 -1.09 -18.27 -7.54
N LYS A 275 -1.58 -19.22 -8.34
CA LYS A 275 -1.06 -19.54 -9.67
C LYS A 275 -0.93 -18.32 -10.57
N GLY A 276 0.21 -18.23 -11.24
CA GLY A 276 0.55 -17.14 -12.14
C GLY A 276 1.12 -15.90 -11.43
N ALA A 277 1.33 -15.94 -10.12
CA ALA A 277 2.17 -14.97 -9.45
C ALA A 277 3.65 -15.18 -9.83
N GLU A 278 4.34 -14.07 -10.07
CA GLU A 278 5.79 -14.04 -10.31
C GLU A 278 6.42 -13.10 -9.27
N LEU A 279 7.22 -13.66 -8.37
CA LEU A 279 7.97 -12.91 -7.37
C LEU A 279 9.43 -12.80 -7.84
N ARG A 280 9.86 -11.58 -8.11
CA ARG A 280 11.22 -11.22 -8.51
C ARG A 280 11.94 -10.57 -7.33
N PHE A 281 13.00 -11.20 -6.84
CA PHE A 281 13.73 -10.78 -5.65
C PHE A 281 14.97 -9.98 -6.05
N ALA A 282 15.08 -8.76 -5.52
CA ALA A 282 16.29 -7.96 -5.63
C ALA A 282 17.42 -8.58 -4.81
N SER A 283 18.64 -8.09 -5.02
CA SER A 283 19.77 -8.55 -4.23
C SER A 283 19.53 -8.45 -2.73
N LYS A 284 20.01 -9.45 -1.98
CA LYS A 284 19.90 -9.54 -0.51
C LYS A 284 18.47 -9.62 0.01
N THR A 285 17.53 -10.13 -0.78
CA THR A 285 16.15 -10.35 -0.34
C THR A 285 15.80 -11.84 -0.29
N TRP A 286 14.76 -12.15 0.48
CA TRP A 286 14.27 -13.51 0.72
C TRP A 286 12.79 -13.48 1.08
N LEU A 287 12.17 -14.68 1.04
CA LEU A 287 10.88 -14.94 1.67
C LEU A 287 11.10 -15.87 2.86
N GLU A 288 10.76 -15.40 4.05
CA GLU A 288 10.92 -16.14 5.29
C GLU A 288 9.57 -16.55 5.87
N THR A 289 9.48 -17.78 6.35
CA THR A 289 8.27 -18.34 6.97
C THR A 289 8.65 -18.98 8.29
N GLY A 290 7.96 -18.64 9.37
CA GLY A 290 7.98 -19.46 10.58
C GLY A 290 9.25 -19.37 11.43
N THR A 291 9.93 -18.23 11.45
CA THR A 291 11.12 -17.99 12.30
C THR A 291 10.75 -17.25 13.59
N ALA A 292 9.88 -16.25 13.49
CA ALA A 292 9.47 -15.43 14.62
C ALA A 292 8.19 -15.97 15.28
N GLY A 293 7.28 -16.59 14.53
CA GLY A 293 6.03 -17.14 15.05
C GLY A 293 5.43 -18.24 14.16
N PRO A 294 4.36 -18.92 14.61
CA PRO A 294 3.75 -20.00 13.84
C PRO A 294 3.30 -19.53 12.46
N ALA A 295 3.66 -20.28 11.41
CA ALA A 295 3.40 -19.84 10.04
C ALA A 295 3.14 -20.96 9.05
N GLU A 296 2.41 -20.63 8.01
CA GLU A 296 2.14 -21.47 6.85
C GLU A 296 2.41 -20.73 5.54
N LEU A 297 3.01 -21.42 4.57
CA LEU A 297 3.17 -20.95 3.20
C LEU A 297 2.57 -21.97 2.22
N VAL A 298 1.70 -21.51 1.32
CA VAL A 298 1.16 -22.32 0.24
C VAL A 298 1.37 -21.60 -1.08
N ALA A 299 2.24 -22.12 -1.95
CA ALA A 299 2.51 -21.58 -3.27
C ALA A 299 2.21 -22.65 -4.34
N SER A 300 1.41 -22.31 -5.34
CA SER A 300 1.06 -23.24 -6.42
C SER A 300 1.16 -22.55 -7.77
N GLY A 301 1.94 -23.09 -8.71
CA GLY A 301 2.09 -22.49 -10.04
C GLY A 301 2.75 -21.11 -10.02
N VAL A 302 3.74 -20.93 -9.15
CA VAL A 302 4.42 -19.65 -8.88
C VAL A 302 5.85 -19.67 -9.43
N THR A 303 6.32 -18.53 -9.93
CA THR A 303 7.74 -18.33 -10.26
C THR A 303 8.39 -17.44 -9.21
N PHE A 304 9.47 -17.92 -8.59
CA PHE A 304 10.38 -17.17 -7.73
C PHE A 304 11.70 -16.99 -8.48
N THR A 305 12.13 -15.76 -8.74
CA THR A 305 13.28 -15.48 -9.61
C THR A 305 14.00 -14.18 -9.23
N SER A 306 15.08 -13.84 -9.94
CA SER A 306 15.84 -12.61 -9.74
C SER A 306 15.10 -11.37 -10.28
N ALA A 307 15.24 -10.23 -9.60
CA ALA A 307 14.79 -8.92 -10.07
C ALA A 307 15.87 -8.13 -10.82
N GLU A 308 17.06 -8.70 -11.00
CA GLU A 308 18.17 -8.07 -11.70
C GLU A 308 17.93 -8.08 -13.21
N SER A 309 18.42 -7.03 -13.89
CA SER A 309 18.30 -6.92 -15.36
C SER A 309 19.14 -7.95 -16.11
N ALA A 310 20.17 -8.51 -15.47
CA ALA A 310 21.01 -9.59 -15.96
C ALA A 310 21.15 -10.67 -14.88
N PRO A 311 20.17 -11.59 -14.77
CA PRO A 311 20.13 -12.58 -13.70
C PRO A 311 21.34 -13.51 -13.65
N LYS A 312 21.89 -13.73 -12.47
CA LYS A 312 22.96 -14.70 -12.19
C LYS A 312 22.64 -15.53 -10.95
N ALA A 313 23.31 -16.67 -10.85
CA ALA A 313 23.10 -17.57 -9.74
C ALA A 313 23.45 -16.92 -8.38
N GLY A 314 22.52 -16.98 -7.42
CA GLY A 314 22.68 -16.36 -6.11
C GLY A 314 22.47 -14.85 -6.11
N ASP A 315 21.62 -14.34 -7.00
CA ASP A 315 21.20 -12.93 -6.96
C ASP A 315 20.40 -12.63 -5.70
N TRP A 316 19.57 -13.58 -5.28
CA TRP A 316 18.76 -13.49 -4.06
C TRP A 316 18.98 -14.73 -3.19
N VAL A 317 18.59 -14.65 -1.93
CA VAL A 317 18.92 -15.68 -0.93
C VAL A 317 18.17 -16.96 -1.22
N GLY A 318 16.83 -16.93 -1.18
CA GLY A 318 16.01 -18.11 -1.35
C GLY A 318 14.73 -18.06 -0.53
N LEU A 319 14.08 -19.21 -0.40
CA LEU A 319 12.98 -19.43 0.52
C LEU A 319 13.52 -19.96 1.84
N ILE A 320 13.15 -19.32 2.95
CA ILE A 320 13.61 -19.70 4.29
C ILE A 320 12.42 -20.22 5.10
N PHE A 321 12.56 -21.42 5.65
CA PHE A 321 11.59 -22.04 6.54
C PHE A 321 12.21 -22.21 7.93
N GLY A 322 11.66 -21.51 8.91
CA GLY A 322 12.04 -21.60 10.31
C GLY A 322 11.39 -22.78 11.04
N ASP A 323 11.82 -23.00 12.27
CA ASP A 323 11.39 -24.06 13.17
C ASP A 323 9.92 -23.99 13.61
N LYS A 324 9.28 -22.83 13.47
CA LYS A 324 7.85 -22.62 13.74
C LYS A 324 7.00 -22.74 12.48
N THR A 325 7.57 -23.13 11.35
CA THR A 325 6.78 -23.47 10.15
C THR A 325 5.90 -24.68 10.45
N ARG A 326 4.58 -24.46 10.44
CA ARG A 326 3.58 -25.53 10.65
C ARG A 326 3.21 -26.23 9.35
N ARG A 327 3.34 -25.52 8.23
CA ARG A 327 3.04 -26.06 6.90
C ARG A 327 3.73 -25.26 5.80
N GLY A 328 4.44 -25.92 4.91
CA GLY A 328 4.96 -25.32 3.69
C GLY A 328 4.54 -26.19 2.51
N VAL A 329 3.86 -25.65 1.51
CA VAL A 329 3.46 -26.44 0.34
C VAL A 329 3.79 -25.64 -0.90
N VAL A 330 4.80 -26.08 -1.65
CA VAL A 330 5.22 -25.47 -2.90
C VAL A 330 5.00 -26.48 -4.03
N THR A 331 4.08 -26.17 -4.93
CA THR A 331 3.63 -27.07 -6.01
C THR A 331 3.73 -26.40 -7.36
N ASP A 332 4.13 -27.15 -8.40
CA ASP A 332 4.21 -26.68 -9.79
C ASP A 332 4.96 -25.34 -9.95
N ALA A 333 5.99 -25.13 -9.13
CA ALA A 333 6.69 -23.86 -9.01
C ALA A 333 8.04 -23.87 -9.74
N ARG A 334 8.57 -22.67 -10.00
CA ARG A 334 9.93 -22.47 -10.51
C ARG A 334 10.70 -21.62 -9.53
N ILE A 335 11.89 -22.06 -9.13
CA ILE A 335 12.81 -21.32 -8.28
C ILE A 335 14.10 -21.14 -9.06
N GLU A 336 14.42 -19.89 -9.41
CA GLU A 336 15.50 -19.56 -10.33
C GLU A 336 16.44 -18.52 -9.71
N TYR A 337 17.74 -18.62 -9.99
CA TYR A 337 18.76 -17.62 -9.61
C TYR A 337 18.97 -17.40 -8.09
N ALA A 338 18.50 -18.32 -7.25
CA ALA A 338 18.63 -18.26 -5.79
C ALA A 338 19.95 -18.85 -5.26
N GLY A 339 20.14 -18.81 -3.94
CA GLY A 339 21.25 -19.44 -3.22
C GLY A 339 22.39 -18.49 -2.83
N ALA A 340 22.09 -17.21 -2.54
CA ALA A 340 23.06 -16.31 -1.93
C ALA A 340 23.34 -16.72 -0.47
N GLU A 341 24.61 -16.64 -0.04
CA GLU A 341 25.01 -16.88 1.36
C GLU A 341 24.81 -15.61 2.21
N GLU A 342 23.58 -15.38 2.66
CA GLU A 342 23.20 -14.22 3.47
C GLU A 342 22.01 -14.57 4.38
N HIS A 343 21.93 -13.95 5.56
CA HIS A 343 20.85 -14.15 6.54
C HIS A 343 20.57 -15.63 6.90
N GLY A 344 21.62 -16.45 6.99
CA GLY A 344 21.49 -17.88 7.30
C GLY A 344 21.00 -18.74 6.14
N GLY A 345 20.69 -18.15 4.98
CA GLY A 345 20.48 -18.87 3.73
C GLY A 345 21.80 -19.25 3.07
N ASP A 346 21.83 -20.42 2.47
CA ASP A 346 22.98 -21.07 1.84
C ASP A 346 22.55 -22.03 0.69
N ALA A 347 21.24 -22.06 0.39
CA ALA A 347 20.62 -22.85 -0.65
C ALA A 347 19.41 -22.09 -1.23
N ALA A 348 18.84 -22.58 -2.33
CA ALA A 348 17.59 -22.02 -2.87
C ALA A 348 16.41 -22.14 -1.88
N VAL A 349 16.42 -23.18 -1.06
CA VAL A 349 15.52 -23.40 0.07
C VAL A 349 16.36 -23.74 1.30
N THR A 350 16.23 -22.96 2.37
CA THR A 350 16.97 -23.20 3.61
C THR A 350 16.02 -23.44 4.78
N PHE A 351 16.29 -24.49 5.55
CA PHE A 351 15.63 -24.78 6.82
C PHE A 351 16.49 -24.26 7.98
N VAL A 352 15.94 -23.33 8.77
CA VAL A 352 16.64 -22.67 9.87
C VAL A 352 16.04 -23.12 11.20
N GLY A 353 16.90 -23.51 12.15
CA GLY A 353 16.48 -23.89 13.50
C GLY A 353 15.73 -25.22 13.61
N THR A 354 15.51 -25.92 12.50
CA THR A 354 14.86 -27.24 12.47
C THR A 354 15.68 -28.25 11.72
N LYS A 355 15.62 -29.48 12.18
CA LYS A 355 16.19 -30.63 11.48
C LYS A 355 15.33 -30.95 10.28
N SER A 356 15.94 -31.30 9.14
CA SER A 356 15.19 -31.57 7.90
C SER A 356 14.10 -32.62 8.11
N TRP A 357 14.38 -33.69 8.86
CA TRP A 357 13.39 -34.74 9.18
C TRP A 357 12.31 -34.35 10.19
N GLN A 358 12.44 -33.20 10.85
CA GLN A 358 11.41 -32.64 11.74
C GLN A 358 10.49 -31.65 10.99
N ALA A 359 10.89 -31.18 9.81
CA ALA A 359 10.10 -30.31 8.93
C ALA A 359 9.10 -31.10 8.05
N LEU A 360 8.44 -32.12 8.62
CA LEU A 360 7.60 -33.09 7.89
C LEU A 360 6.44 -32.44 7.10
N ASP A 361 6.01 -31.26 7.51
CA ASP A 361 4.88 -30.54 6.91
C ASP A 361 5.30 -29.54 5.81
N VAL A 362 6.56 -29.57 5.34
CA VAL A 362 7.07 -28.71 4.25
C VAL A 362 7.30 -29.48 2.96
N MET A 363 6.36 -29.51 2.03
CA MET A 363 6.40 -30.31 0.79
C MET A 363 6.73 -29.49 -0.45
N PHE A 364 7.60 -30.05 -1.32
CA PHE A 364 7.88 -29.54 -2.66
C PHE A 364 7.48 -30.58 -3.71
N THR A 365 6.54 -30.26 -4.60
CA THR A 365 6.07 -31.19 -5.65
C THR A 365 6.12 -30.51 -7.01
N SER A 366 6.71 -31.18 -8.01
CA SER A 366 6.83 -30.65 -9.38
C SER A 366 7.53 -29.28 -9.43
N VAL A 367 8.52 -29.05 -8.55
CA VAL A 367 9.28 -27.80 -8.49
C VAL A 367 10.53 -27.90 -9.37
N THR A 368 10.73 -26.90 -10.22
CA THR A 368 11.93 -26.79 -11.07
C THR A 368 12.91 -25.79 -10.48
N PHE A 369 14.15 -26.21 -10.25
CA PHE A 369 15.26 -25.34 -9.85
C PHE A 369 16.13 -25.03 -11.06
N ARG A 370 16.53 -23.76 -11.25
CA ARG A 370 17.46 -23.35 -12.33
C ARG A 370 18.44 -22.28 -11.87
N HIS A 371 19.67 -22.35 -12.38
CA HIS A 371 20.71 -21.34 -12.12
C HIS A 371 20.91 -21.07 -10.62
N ILE A 372 20.87 -22.12 -9.80
CA ILE A 372 21.08 -22.00 -8.35
C ILE A 372 22.59 -21.97 -8.07
N ARG A 373 23.04 -21.07 -7.18
CA ARG A 373 24.48 -20.89 -6.90
C ARG A 373 25.12 -22.09 -6.22
N GLN A 374 24.40 -22.71 -5.29
CA GLN A 374 24.90 -23.77 -4.44
C GLN A 374 24.01 -25.02 -4.51
N ALA A 375 23.34 -25.35 -3.40
CA ALA A 375 22.41 -26.46 -3.29
C ALA A 375 20.96 -26.00 -3.50
N HIS A 376 20.10 -26.94 -3.90
CA HIS A 376 18.65 -26.70 -3.93
C HIS A 376 18.08 -26.59 -2.52
N PHE A 377 18.58 -27.39 -1.57
CA PHE A 377 18.15 -27.41 -0.18
C PHE A 377 19.35 -27.45 0.79
N SER A 378 19.16 -26.85 1.97
CA SER A 378 20.06 -26.94 3.12
C SER A 378 19.27 -26.95 4.43
N SER A 379 19.81 -27.57 5.48
CA SER A 379 19.35 -27.43 6.86
C SER A 379 20.51 -27.15 7.80
N ASN A 380 20.44 -26.01 8.50
CA ASN A 380 21.43 -25.65 9.51
C ASN A 380 21.19 -26.38 10.85
N GLY A 381 20.04 -27.04 11.01
CA GLY A 381 19.72 -27.87 12.19
C GLY A 381 20.38 -29.25 12.19
N ASP A 382 20.81 -29.72 11.01
CA ASP A 382 21.37 -31.06 10.81
C ASP A 382 22.90 -31.10 10.77
N GLY A 383 23.57 -29.94 10.69
CA GLY A 383 25.00 -29.89 10.35
C GLY A 383 25.31 -30.36 8.91
N CYS A 384 24.31 -30.84 8.16
CA CYS A 384 24.40 -31.18 6.74
C CYS A 384 24.30 -29.90 5.92
N SER A 385 25.45 -29.36 5.52
CA SER A 385 25.49 -28.08 4.84
C SER A 385 24.96 -28.13 3.40
N LYS A 386 25.13 -29.22 2.64
CA LYS A 386 24.82 -29.21 1.19
C LYS A 386 24.55 -30.62 0.67
N ALA A 387 23.32 -30.93 0.26
CA ALA A 387 22.94 -31.85 -0.83
C ALA A 387 21.57 -32.51 -0.58
N LEU A 388 20.51 -31.96 -1.17
CA LEU A 388 19.33 -32.75 -1.51
C LEU A 388 19.01 -32.46 -2.99
N ASP A 389 19.31 -33.41 -3.89
CA ASP A 389 18.97 -33.34 -5.33
C ASP A 389 17.55 -33.93 -5.54
N PRO A 390 16.56 -33.16 -6.00
CA PRO A 390 15.20 -33.64 -6.17
C PRO A 390 15.02 -34.33 -7.52
N ARG A 391 15.42 -35.60 -7.63
CA ARG A 391 14.99 -36.42 -8.77
C ARG A 391 13.73 -37.20 -8.41
N ARG A 392 12.60 -36.61 -8.81
CA ARG A 392 11.22 -37.16 -8.91
C ARG A 392 10.40 -37.11 -7.61
N GLY A 393 9.12 -36.76 -7.78
CA GLY A 393 8.16 -36.48 -6.72
C GLY A 393 7.91 -37.67 -5.80
N ILE A 394 8.68 -37.72 -4.71
CA ILE A 394 8.54 -38.67 -3.63
C ILE A 394 8.39 -37.82 -2.36
N GLY A 395 7.37 -38.12 -1.55
CA GLY A 395 7.23 -37.50 -0.23
C GLY A 395 8.47 -37.74 0.64
N TRP A 396 8.62 -36.95 1.70
CA TRP A 396 9.77 -36.93 2.62
C TRP A 396 10.35 -38.29 3.05
N ALA A 397 9.56 -39.36 3.03
CA ALA A 397 10.01 -40.73 3.31
C ALA A 397 11.15 -41.25 2.41
N GLY A 398 11.42 -40.62 1.26
CA GLY A 398 12.49 -41.03 0.35
C GLY A 398 13.81 -40.24 0.45
N PHE A 399 13.88 -39.16 1.25
CA PHE A 399 15.00 -38.19 1.19
C PHE A 399 16.05 -38.34 2.31
N LEU A 400 15.76 -39.12 3.35
CA LEU A 400 16.54 -39.14 4.58
C LEU A 400 17.24 -40.49 4.77
N GLU A 401 18.30 -40.73 4.01
CA GLU A 401 19.44 -41.36 4.69
C GLU A 401 20.09 -40.25 5.53
N PRO A 402 20.20 -40.40 6.86
CA PRO A 402 20.95 -39.46 7.66
C PRO A 402 22.36 -39.35 7.06
N CYS A 403 22.83 -38.12 6.83
CA CYS A 403 24.21 -37.87 6.43
C CYS A 403 25.12 -38.69 7.35
N ARG A 404 25.86 -39.66 6.80
CA ARG A 404 26.91 -40.36 7.54
C ARG A 404 28.13 -39.48 7.70
#